data_AF-A0AAJ2NSP8-F1
#
_entry.id   AF-A0AAJ2NSP8-F1
#
_cell.length_a   1.000
_cell.length_b   1.000
_cell.length_c   1.000
_cell.angle_alpha   90.00
_cell.angle_beta   90.00
_cell.angle_gamma   90.00
#
_symmetry.space_group_name_H-M   'P 1'
#
loop_
_entity.id
_entity.type
_entity.pdbx_description
1 polymer ?
#
loop_
_entity_poly.entity_id
_entity_poly.type
_entity_poly.pdbx_seq_one_letter_code
_entity_poly.pdbx_strand_id
1 'polypeptide(L)'
;LRTKGEISSEILPRVAATFELTIFAMIFAIIVGINAGIISAWKQNTWVDITTKVVALIGVSMPVFWLALMEQWIFAQELGWLPSSGRQT
;
A
#
# COMPACT_ATOMS: atom_id res chain seq x y z
N LEU A 1 22.32 -16.68 -15.27
CA LEU A 1 23.47 -15.86 -14.83
C LEU A 1 23.78 -16.23 -13.37
N ARG A 2 24.84 -17.01 -13.11
CA ARG A 2 25.31 -17.30 -11.75
C ARG A 2 26.27 -16.19 -11.35
N THR A 3 25.79 -15.17 -10.64
CA THR A 3 26.65 -14.16 -10.01
C THR A 3 27.51 -14.86 -8.97
N LYS A 4 28.84 -14.87 -9.17
CA LYS A 4 29.84 -15.44 -8.24
C LYS A 4 30.09 -14.56 -7.01
N GLY A 5 29.19 -13.61 -6.71
CA GLY A 5 29.30 -12.69 -5.57
C GLY A 5 28.64 -13.26 -4.31
N GLU A 6 28.97 -12.71 -3.16
CA GLU A 6 28.38 -13.11 -1.88
C GLU A 6 26.87 -12.81 -1.87
N ILE A 7 26.05 -13.82 -1.59
CA ILE A 7 24.57 -13.74 -1.60
C ILE A 7 24.08 -12.65 -0.62
N SER A 8 24.77 -12.46 0.50
CA SER A 8 24.50 -11.43 1.50
C SER A 8 24.50 -10.02 0.90
N SER A 9 25.42 -9.73 0.00
CA SER A 9 25.56 -8.40 -0.63
C SER A 9 24.38 -8.02 -1.52
N GLU A 10 23.68 -9.01 -2.08
CA GLU A 10 22.52 -8.82 -2.97
C GLU A 10 21.19 -8.77 -2.20
N ILE A 11 21.09 -9.52 -1.09
CA ILE A 11 19.85 -9.63 -0.30
C ILE A 11 19.68 -8.44 0.64
N LEU A 12 20.76 -8.03 1.31
CA LEU A 12 20.72 -6.98 2.33
C LEU A 12 20.06 -5.66 1.84
N PRO A 13 20.38 -5.12 0.65
CA PRO A 13 19.72 -3.91 0.16
C PRO A 13 18.23 -4.10 -0.17
N ARG A 14 17.82 -5.30 -0.62
CA ARG A 14 16.41 -5.59 -0.89
C ARG A 14 15.60 -5.67 0.40
N VAL A 15 16.15 -6.33 1.41
CA VAL A 15 15.51 -6.45 2.74
C VAL A 15 15.37 -5.07 3.38
N ALA A 16 16.42 -4.24 3.33
CA ALA A 16 16.38 -2.88 3.84
C ALA A 16 15.28 -2.05 3.14
N ALA A 17 15.18 -2.15 1.80
CA ALA A 17 14.14 -1.46 1.03
C ALA A 17 12.72 -1.94 1.38
N THR A 18 12.51 -3.25 1.54
CA THR A 18 11.20 -3.78 1.99
C THR A 18 10.85 -3.27 3.38
N PHE A 19 11.84 -3.16 4.27
CA PHE A 19 11.63 -2.69 5.64
C PHE A 19 11.23 -1.22 5.67
N GLU A 20 11.95 -0.37 4.95
CA GLU A 20 11.62 1.05 4.79
C GLU A 20 10.19 1.23 4.25
N LEU A 21 9.87 0.53 3.15
CA LEU A 21 8.53 0.56 2.55
C LEU A 21 7.44 0.11 3.52
N THR A 22 7.70 -0.97 4.28
CA THR A 22 6.75 -1.52 5.24
C THR A 22 6.47 -0.51 6.37
N ILE A 23 7.50 0.15 6.90
CA ILE A 23 7.34 1.14 7.95
C ILE A 23 6.49 2.33 7.47
N PHE A 24 6.80 2.88 6.29
CA PHE A 24 6.02 3.98 5.74
C PHE A 24 4.57 3.59 5.48
N ALA A 25 4.34 2.40 4.92
CA ALA A 25 2.99 1.86 4.70
C ALA A 25 2.22 1.68 6.03
N MET A 26 2.89 1.17 7.07
CA MET A 26 2.28 1.02 8.40
C MET A 26 1.88 2.35 9.01
N ILE A 27 2.77 3.35 9.00
CA ILE A 27 2.48 4.69 9.53
C ILE A 27 1.29 5.30 8.77
N PHE A 28 1.29 5.20 7.45
CA PHE A 28 0.18 5.66 6.62
C PHE A 28 -1.14 4.95 6.96
N ALA A 29 -1.11 3.62 7.07
CA ALA A 29 -2.29 2.81 7.41
C ALA A 29 -2.84 3.14 8.80
N ILE A 30 -1.96 3.39 9.78
CA ILE A 30 -2.35 3.80 11.14
C ILE A 30 -3.05 5.16 11.08
N ILE A 31 -2.43 6.16 10.43
CA ILE A 31 -2.99 7.52 10.37
C ILE A 31 -4.33 7.49 9.63
N VAL A 32 -4.40 6.91 8.43
CA VAL A 32 -5.62 6.96 7.62
C VAL A 32 -6.69 6.01 8.17
N GLY A 33 -6.32 4.75 8.45
CA GLY A 33 -7.24 3.70 8.86
C GLY A 33 -7.85 3.94 10.24
N ILE A 34 -7.06 4.35 11.23
CA ILE A 34 -7.58 4.60 12.58
C ILE A 34 -8.48 5.84 12.58
N ASN A 35 -8.07 6.94 11.94
CA ASN A 35 -8.91 8.14 11.87
C ASN A 35 -10.23 7.86 11.13
N ALA A 36 -10.19 7.17 9.99
CA ALA A 36 -11.40 6.78 9.27
C ALA A 36 -12.32 5.90 10.14
N GLY A 37 -11.75 4.93 10.86
CA GLY A 37 -12.49 4.06 11.79
C GLY A 37 -13.15 4.83 12.94
N ILE A 38 -12.42 5.75 13.58
CA ILE A 38 -12.95 6.60 14.66
C ILE A 38 -14.09 7.48 14.15
N ILE A 39 -13.92 8.11 12.98
CA ILE A 39 -14.95 8.98 12.39
C ILE A 39 -16.21 8.18 12.04
N SER A 40 -16.05 6.99 11.44
CA SER A 40 -17.15 6.07 11.11
C SER A 40 -17.93 5.65 12.36
N ALA A 41 -17.22 5.36 13.44
CA ALA A 41 -17.81 4.97 14.72
C ALA A 41 -18.57 6.14 15.39
N TRP A 42 -18.01 7.35 15.34
CA TRP A 42 -18.66 8.53 15.91
C TRP A 42 -19.88 8.99 15.10
N LYS A 43 -19.83 8.89 13.77
CA LYS A 43 -20.94 9.26 12.86
C LYS A 43 -21.65 8.02 12.30
N GLN A 44 -22.05 7.12 13.17
CA GLN A 44 -22.71 5.88 12.78
C GLN A 44 -23.99 6.13 11.96
N ASN A 45 -24.27 5.29 10.97
CA ASN A 45 -25.41 5.39 10.05
C ASN A 45 -25.45 6.67 9.19
N THR A 46 -24.36 7.43 9.12
CA THR A 46 -24.24 8.53 8.17
C THR A 46 -23.59 8.08 6.87
N TRP A 47 -23.63 8.92 5.84
CA TRP A 47 -23.00 8.62 4.55
C TRP A 47 -21.48 8.38 4.67
N VAL A 48 -20.82 8.97 5.68
CA VAL A 48 -19.39 8.73 5.99
C VAL A 48 -19.15 7.30 6.49
N ASP A 49 -20.05 6.79 7.33
CA ASP A 49 -19.98 5.42 7.86
C ASP A 49 -20.25 4.39 6.76
N ILE A 50 -21.21 4.66 5.88
CA ILE A 50 -21.54 3.79 4.74
C ILE A 50 -20.38 3.75 3.73
N THR A 51 -19.85 4.90 3.33
CA THR A 51 -18.74 4.98 2.36
C THR A 51 -17.47 4.30 2.88
N THR A 52 -17.12 4.51 4.16
CA THR A 52 -15.95 3.86 4.79
C THR A 52 -16.10 2.33 4.78
N LYS A 53 -17.28 1.80 5.11
CA LYS A 53 -17.55 0.35 5.06
C LYS A 53 -17.49 -0.22 3.65
N VAL A 54 -18.04 0.49 2.66
CA VAL A 54 -17.99 0.04 1.26
C VAL A 54 -16.55 -0.02 0.76
N VAL A 55 -15.75 1.01 1.03
CA VAL A 55 -14.32 1.03 0.66
C VAL A 55 -13.57 -0.11 1.34
N ALA A 56 -13.80 -0.33 2.63
CA ALA A 56 -13.19 -1.44 3.37
C ALA A 56 -13.60 -2.80 2.78
N LEU A 57 -14.87 -2.98 2.42
CA LEU A 57 -15.38 -4.21 1.82
C LEU A 57 -14.72 -4.47 0.46
N ILE A 58 -14.60 -3.45 -0.40
CA ILE A 58 -13.92 -3.56 -1.69
C ILE A 58 -12.47 -4.01 -1.50
N GLY A 59 -11.74 -3.37 -0.57
CA GLY A 59 -10.35 -3.69 -0.30
C GLY A 59 -10.13 -5.11 0.22
N VAL A 60 -11.02 -5.63 1.06
CA VAL A 60 -10.90 -6.98 1.66
C VAL A 60 -11.45 -8.07 0.74
N SER A 61 -12.42 -7.77 -0.12
CA SER A 61 -13.12 -8.77 -0.93
C SER A 61 -12.44 -9.09 -2.26
N MET A 62 -11.60 -8.17 -2.77
CA MET A 62 -10.89 -8.39 -4.04
C MET A 62 -9.58 -9.15 -3.83
N PRO A 63 -9.12 -9.93 -4.83
CA PRO A 63 -7.79 -10.52 -4.79
C PRO A 63 -6.70 -9.44 -4.67
N VAL A 64 -5.76 -9.63 -3.72
CA VAL A 64 -4.70 -8.64 -3.42
C VAL A 64 -3.87 -8.27 -4.66
N PHE A 65 -3.54 -9.26 -5.51
CA PHE A 65 -2.81 -9.02 -6.76
C PHE A 65 -3.57 -8.09 -7.72
N TRP A 66 -4.89 -8.31 -7.87
CA TRP A 66 -5.72 -7.46 -8.73
C TRP A 66 -5.76 -6.02 -8.20
N LEU A 67 -5.95 -5.88 -6.89
CA LEU A 67 -5.97 -4.58 -6.23
C LEU A 67 -4.63 -3.84 -6.42
N ALA A 68 -3.49 -4.53 -6.26
CA ALA A 68 -2.17 -3.94 -6.50
C ALA A 68 -2.00 -3.43 -7.94
N LEU A 69 -2.50 -4.16 -8.94
CA LEU A 69 -2.46 -3.71 -10.34
C LEU A 69 -3.34 -2.47 -10.57
N MET A 70 -4.53 -2.42 -9.97
CA MET A 70 -5.43 -1.27 -10.09
C MET A 70 -4.84 -0.04 -9.41
N GLU A 71 -4.26 -0.20 -8.22
CA GLU A 71 -3.55 0.88 -7.51
C GLU A 71 -2.35 1.37 -8.32
N GLN A 72 -1.54 0.47 -8.90
CA GLN A 72 -0.44 0.86 -9.77
C GLN A 72 -0.94 1.66 -10.99
N TRP A 73 -2.02 1.23 -11.64
CA TRP A 73 -2.58 1.95 -12.78
C TRP A 73 -3.06 3.36 -12.38
N ILE A 74 -3.82 3.46 -11.30
CA ILE A 74 -4.36 4.74 -10.81
C ILE A 74 -3.20 5.66 -10.38
N PHE A 75 -2.36 5.22 -9.45
CA PHE A 75 -1.36 6.10 -8.84
C PHE A 75 -0.13 6.34 -9.71
N ALA A 76 0.29 5.37 -10.53
CA ALA A 76 1.50 5.51 -11.33
C ALA A 76 1.23 6.02 -12.76
N GLN A 77 0.13 5.60 -13.39
CA GLN A 77 -0.17 6.01 -14.78
C GLN A 77 -1.09 7.21 -14.85
N GLU A 78 -2.25 7.16 -14.17
CA GLU A 78 -3.25 8.23 -14.28
C GLU A 78 -2.84 9.48 -13.49
N LEU A 79 -2.50 9.30 -12.21
CA LEU A 79 -2.14 10.40 -11.31
C LEU A 79 -0.66 10.81 -11.39
N GLY A 80 0.22 9.92 -11.86
CA GLY A 80 1.66 10.16 -11.95
C GLY A 80 2.35 10.41 -10.59
N TRP A 81 1.78 9.93 -9.49
CA TRP A 81 2.31 10.13 -8.13
C TRP A 81 3.52 9.24 -7.84
N LEU A 82 3.57 8.04 -8.41
CA LEU A 82 4.60 7.04 -8.15
C LEU A 82 5.22 6.54 -9.47
N PRO A 83 6.52 6.20 -9.49
CA PRO A 83 7.11 5.59 -10.67
C PRO A 83 6.50 4.20 -10.92
N SER A 84 6.18 3.90 -12.18
CA SER A 84 5.53 2.65 -12.58
C SER A 84 6.42 1.42 -12.46
N SER A 85 7.75 1.60 -12.38
CA SER A 85 8.70 0.54 -12.04
C SER A 85 10.07 1.11 -11.64
N GLY A 86 10.75 0.38 -10.76
CA GLY A 86 12.16 0.60 -10.43
C GLY A 86 12.41 1.62 -9.31
N ARG A 87 13.30 1.26 -8.38
CA ARG A 87 13.99 2.24 -7.52
C ARG A 87 15.04 2.91 -8.41
N GLN A 88 14.91 4.20 -8.69
CA GLN A 88 15.99 4.95 -9.33
C GLN A 88 17.14 5.03 -8.32
N THR A 89 18.15 4.17 -8.51
CA THR A 89 19.40 4.05 -7.73
C THR A 89 19.27 3.51 -6.31
#